data_AF-A0A9Q9EIM0-F1
#
_entry.id   AF-A0A9Q9EIM0-F1
#
_cell.length_a   1.000
_cell.length_b   1.000
_cell.length_c   1.000
_cell.angle_alpha   90.00
_cell.angle_beta   90.00
_cell.angle_gamma   90.00
#
_symmetry.space_group_name_H-M   'P 1'
#
loop_
_entity.id
_entity.type
_entity.pdbx_description
1 polymer ?
#
loop_
_entity_poly.entity_id
_entity_poly.type
_entity_poly.pdbx_seq_one_letter_code
_entity_poly.pdbx_strand_id
1 'polypeptide(L)'
;MLADWSSLLLLSSALLTPVYAKYGHAKVHEGANVKRQAAQETSKARWDQLHKDYLANLRSSLEPDGQCTWDNMVVRREWGDMTSEAKKDYLAALQCLKTRPSRTNRDDFPGVRSRFDDFTVAHLLNTGTVHRSPWLAVWHRHYIWRFERALIEECGYKHGHPYWHWSKYLGTDPNSWPMFDNSETSISGNGTQTGEQCACVNEGPLKDWKINLGPSEGGWGCQANPRPDGYGYNPRCIERTFQSDNLNTLKYSDVVHTIDDALDANQFASFIELEDPSVHNYPHIFMGGTQIDVTFSSQDPWFFFHHMMVEFIFDIWQSQDWDRRTTSLPTPEIFNEIRSQGWSMPVPAPNLDSEIFLAPVFGNVTVRDAMWPTRKQYCYRYE
;
A
#
# COMPACT_ATOMS: atom_id res chain seq x y z
N MET A 1 -31.45 0.62 -2.80
CA MET A 1 -31.25 2.07 -2.98
C MET A 1 -29.75 2.28 -2.96
N LEU A 2 -29.15 2.31 -4.15
CA LEU A 2 -27.70 2.33 -4.37
C LEU A 2 -27.26 3.80 -4.44
N ALA A 3 -26.34 4.19 -3.56
CA ALA A 3 -25.77 5.53 -3.55
C ALA A 3 -24.66 5.65 -4.61
N ASP A 4 -24.71 6.78 -5.31
CA ASP A 4 -23.89 7.16 -6.46
C ASP A 4 -22.50 7.62 -6.02
N TRP A 5 -21.46 6.87 -6.38
CA TRP A 5 -20.06 7.08 -5.95
C TRP A 5 -19.32 8.15 -6.78
N SER A 6 -20.01 8.86 -7.68
CA SER A 6 -19.40 9.81 -8.61
C SER A 6 -19.36 11.28 -8.13
N SER A 7 -19.89 11.60 -6.94
CA SER A 7 -20.13 12.99 -6.53
C SER A 7 -19.07 13.64 -5.63
N LEU A 8 -17.99 12.96 -5.24
CA LEU A 8 -16.99 13.50 -4.29
C LEU A 8 -15.71 14.09 -4.93
N LEU A 9 -15.61 14.13 -6.26
CA LEU A 9 -14.44 14.66 -6.98
C LEU A 9 -14.72 15.86 -7.92
N LEU A 10 -15.92 16.46 -7.89
CA LEU A 10 -16.33 17.48 -8.87
C LEU A 10 -16.81 18.84 -8.32
N LEU A 11 -16.39 19.25 -7.12
CA LEU A 11 -16.70 20.59 -6.61
C LEU A 11 -15.46 21.30 -6.05
N SER A 12 -14.55 21.75 -6.91
CA SER A 12 -13.71 22.93 -6.63
C SER A 12 -13.02 23.59 -7.84
N SER A 13 -13.45 23.33 -9.07
CA SER A 13 -12.77 23.85 -10.27
C SER A 13 -13.63 24.78 -11.12
N ALA A 14 -14.28 25.77 -10.52
CA ALA A 14 -14.69 26.97 -11.25
C ALA A 14 -15.06 28.09 -10.28
N LEU A 15 -14.15 29.04 -10.07
CA LEU A 15 -14.38 30.47 -10.28
C LEU A 15 -13.16 31.25 -9.77
N LEU A 16 -12.77 32.25 -10.56
CA LEU A 16 -11.81 33.33 -10.30
C LEU A 16 -10.37 33.12 -10.80
N THR A 17 -10.15 33.57 -12.03
CA THR A 17 -8.98 34.39 -12.39
C THR A 17 -9.49 35.67 -13.07
N PRO A 18 -8.70 36.75 -13.26
CA PRO A 18 -7.54 37.24 -12.51
C PRO A 18 -7.64 38.75 -12.17
N VAL A 19 -6.91 39.23 -11.16
CA VAL A 19 -6.42 40.63 -11.16
C VAL A 19 -4.94 40.61 -10.82
N TYR A 20 -4.12 40.96 -11.81
CA TYR A 20 -2.69 41.17 -11.67
C TYR A 20 -2.39 42.39 -10.81
N ALA A 21 -1.59 42.22 -9.75
CA ALA A 21 -0.79 43.29 -9.18
C ALA A 21 0.69 42.87 -9.20
N LYS A 22 1.46 43.56 -10.05
CA LYS A 22 2.93 43.52 -10.08
C LYS A 22 3.49 43.92 -8.71
N TYR A 23 4.16 43.02 -7.98
CA TYR A 23 5.27 43.38 -7.08
C TYR A 23 6.25 42.19 -6.97
N GLY A 24 7.55 42.49 -6.92
CA GLY A 24 8.63 41.53 -7.14
C GLY A 24 8.69 40.38 -6.12
N HIS A 25 8.60 39.15 -6.62
CA HIS A 25 8.67 37.91 -5.84
C HIS A 25 9.90 37.05 -6.14
N ALA A 26 11.08 37.64 -6.37
CA ALA A 26 12.30 36.83 -6.57
C ALA A 26 12.99 36.42 -5.25
N LYS A 27 12.80 37.15 -4.13
CA LYS A 27 13.49 36.89 -2.85
C LYS A 27 12.65 36.24 -1.75
N VAL A 28 11.34 36.10 -1.95
CA VAL A 28 10.42 35.48 -0.96
C VAL A 28 10.30 33.96 -1.19
N HIS A 29 10.52 33.46 -2.41
CA HIS A 29 10.49 32.03 -2.70
C HIS A 29 11.75 31.28 -2.23
N GLU A 30 12.92 31.94 -2.27
CA GLU A 30 14.18 31.32 -1.88
C GLU A 30 14.25 31.05 -0.36
N GLY A 31 13.83 32.01 0.47
CA GLY A 31 13.79 31.84 1.94
C GLY A 31 12.73 30.85 2.43
N ALA A 32 11.61 30.71 1.70
CA ALA A 32 10.59 29.71 1.99
C ALA A 32 11.07 28.28 1.62
N ASN A 33 11.81 28.15 0.52
CA ASN A 33 12.40 26.87 0.11
C ASN A 33 13.50 26.42 1.07
N VAL A 34 14.38 27.31 1.52
CA VAL A 34 15.44 26.97 2.50
C VAL A 34 14.85 26.50 3.84
N LYS A 35 13.80 27.16 4.34
CA LYS A 35 13.12 26.74 5.59
C LYS A 35 12.41 25.39 5.44
N ARG A 36 11.75 25.16 4.30
CA ARG A 36 11.10 23.87 3.99
C ARG A 36 12.12 22.74 3.84
N GLN A 37 13.26 23.00 3.23
CA GLN A 37 14.34 22.03 3.07
C GLN A 37 14.99 21.69 4.42
N ALA A 38 15.28 22.66 5.28
CA ALA A 38 15.82 22.41 6.62
C ALA A 38 14.85 21.60 7.50
N ALA A 39 13.53 21.84 7.39
CA ALA A 39 12.51 21.03 8.07
C ALA A 39 12.46 19.59 7.52
N GLN A 40 12.65 19.41 6.21
CA GLN A 40 12.75 18.08 5.58
C GLN A 40 14.00 17.33 6.03
N GLU A 41 15.16 17.99 6.10
CA GLU A 41 16.41 17.41 6.59
C GLU A 41 16.29 16.98 8.06
N THR A 42 15.63 17.80 8.89
CA THR A 42 15.36 17.47 10.29
C THR A 42 14.43 16.25 10.41
N SER A 43 13.35 16.22 9.60
CA SER A 43 12.40 15.11 9.62
C SER A 43 13.00 13.82 9.07
N LYS A 44 13.83 13.91 8.03
CA LYS A 44 14.60 12.76 7.53
C LYS A 44 15.56 12.23 8.59
N ALA A 45 16.28 13.12 9.28
CA ALA A 45 17.17 12.69 10.37
C ALA A 45 16.39 12.00 11.51
N ARG A 46 15.16 12.47 11.80
CA ARG A 46 14.28 11.80 12.77
C ARG A 46 13.82 10.43 12.27
N TRP A 47 13.43 10.29 11.01
CA TRP A 47 13.14 9.00 10.39
C TRP A 47 14.33 8.03 10.49
N ASP A 48 15.54 8.48 10.13
CA ASP A 48 16.76 7.67 10.21
C ASP A 48 17.05 7.22 11.65
N GLN A 49 16.72 8.05 12.66
CA GLN A 49 16.83 7.68 14.07
C GLN A 49 15.76 6.65 14.48
N LEU A 50 14.50 6.87 14.09
CA LEU A 50 13.40 5.93 14.34
C LEU A 50 13.68 4.54 13.77
N HIS A 51 14.27 4.47 12.57
CA HIS A 51 14.67 3.21 11.95
C HIS A 51 15.77 2.49 12.74
N LYS A 52 16.78 3.22 13.25
CA LYS A 52 17.81 2.65 14.13
C LYS A 52 17.22 2.14 15.44
N ASP A 53 16.34 2.92 16.06
CA ASP A 53 15.66 2.57 17.31
C ASP A 53 14.80 1.31 17.10
N TYR A 54 14.07 1.23 15.98
CA TYR A 54 13.32 0.04 15.57
C TYR A 54 14.21 -1.20 15.51
N LEU A 55 15.36 -1.16 14.83
CA LEU A 55 16.25 -2.31 14.72
C LEU A 55 16.79 -2.75 16.10
N ALA A 56 17.10 -1.80 16.98
CA ALA A 56 17.54 -2.08 18.34
C ALA A 56 16.42 -2.71 19.19
N ASN A 57 15.21 -2.15 19.12
CA ASN A 57 14.04 -2.63 19.86
C ASN A 57 13.57 -3.99 19.35
N LEU A 58 13.63 -4.23 18.03
CA LEU A 58 13.32 -5.52 17.41
C LEU A 58 14.33 -6.59 17.84
N ARG A 59 15.62 -6.26 17.84
CA ARG A 59 16.66 -7.19 18.28
C ARG A 59 16.50 -7.57 19.75
N SER A 60 16.10 -6.60 20.57
CA SER A 60 15.88 -6.79 22.01
C SER A 60 14.60 -7.58 22.32
N SER A 61 13.63 -7.63 21.38
CA SER A 61 12.37 -8.37 21.55
C SER A 61 12.42 -9.82 21.07
N LEU A 62 13.55 -10.27 20.51
CA LEU A 62 13.75 -11.67 20.10
C LEU A 62 13.70 -12.62 21.30
N GLU A 63 12.91 -13.68 21.18
CA GLU A 63 12.82 -14.73 22.19
C GLU A 63 14.14 -15.55 22.21
N PRO A 64 14.80 -15.75 23.37
CA PRO A 64 16.10 -16.43 23.43
C PRO A 64 16.13 -17.82 22.80
N ASP A 65 15.03 -18.58 22.95
CA ASP A 65 14.84 -19.92 22.39
C ASP A 65 13.81 -19.94 21.24
N GLY A 66 13.54 -18.77 20.65
CA GLY A 66 12.58 -18.59 19.56
C GLY A 66 13.10 -19.14 18.23
N GLN A 67 12.17 -19.50 17.33
CA GLN A 67 12.54 -19.93 15.97
C GLN A 67 13.02 -18.75 15.10
N CYS A 68 12.63 -17.52 15.43
CA CYS A 68 13.11 -16.33 14.76
C CYS A 68 14.37 -15.78 15.45
N THR A 69 15.45 -15.70 14.70
CA THR A 69 16.73 -15.16 15.15
C THR A 69 17.18 -14.07 14.20
N TRP A 70 18.07 -13.18 14.66
CA TRP A 70 18.59 -12.10 13.81
C TRP A 70 19.18 -12.63 12.48
N ASP A 71 19.81 -13.80 12.50
CA ASP A 71 20.51 -14.32 11.33
C ASP A 71 19.58 -15.02 10.31
N ASN A 72 18.36 -15.39 10.72
CA ASN A 72 17.39 -16.07 9.84
C ASN A 72 16.19 -15.21 9.43
N MET A 73 16.12 -13.94 9.88
CA MET A 73 15.04 -13.03 9.48
C MET A 73 15.09 -12.76 7.98
N VAL A 74 13.92 -12.72 7.35
CA VAL A 74 13.77 -12.18 6.00
C VAL A 74 14.01 -10.67 6.05
N VAL A 75 14.95 -10.17 5.23
CA VAL A 75 15.29 -8.73 5.19
C VAL A 75 14.56 -8.04 4.04
N ARG A 76 13.71 -7.08 4.37
CA ARG A 76 12.92 -6.25 3.47
C ARG A 76 13.63 -4.92 3.25
N ARG A 77 13.80 -4.51 1.99
CA ARG A 77 14.62 -3.33 1.62
C ARG A 77 13.86 -2.36 0.75
N GLU A 78 14.28 -1.10 0.78
CA GLU A 78 13.76 -0.08 -0.13
C GLU A 78 14.13 -0.44 -1.58
N TRP A 79 13.17 -0.40 -2.49
CA TRP A 79 13.37 -0.80 -3.89
C TRP A 79 14.55 -0.09 -4.55
N GLY A 80 14.66 1.22 -4.42
CA GLY A 80 15.76 1.99 -5.00
C GLY A 80 17.15 1.60 -4.51
N ASP A 81 17.28 1.06 -3.30
CA ASP A 81 18.55 0.63 -2.70
C ASP A 81 18.92 -0.82 -3.05
N MET A 82 18.04 -1.57 -3.71
CA MET A 82 18.33 -2.93 -4.17
C MET A 82 19.20 -2.94 -5.44
N THR A 83 20.03 -3.98 -5.57
CA THR A 83 20.81 -4.22 -6.79
C THR A 83 19.89 -4.59 -7.96
N SER A 84 20.38 -4.36 -9.18
CA SER A 84 19.65 -4.72 -10.40
C SER A 84 19.31 -6.21 -10.47
N GLU A 85 20.18 -7.08 -9.96
CA GLU A 85 19.94 -8.53 -9.91
C GLU A 85 18.77 -8.87 -8.99
N ALA A 86 18.71 -8.27 -7.79
CA ALA A 86 17.64 -8.50 -6.83
C ALA A 86 16.29 -7.97 -7.34
N LYS A 87 16.30 -6.84 -8.07
CA LYS A 87 15.11 -6.30 -8.75
C LYS A 87 14.60 -7.24 -9.84
N LYS A 88 15.51 -7.78 -10.67
CA LYS A 88 15.17 -8.76 -11.71
C LYS A 88 14.65 -10.08 -11.12
N ASP A 89 15.23 -10.55 -10.01
CA ASP A 89 14.75 -11.74 -9.28
C ASP A 89 13.30 -11.55 -8.79
N TYR A 90 12.97 -10.36 -8.27
CA TYR A 90 11.61 -10.03 -7.86
C TYR A 90 10.63 -10.01 -9.03
N LEU A 91 10.98 -9.37 -10.15
CA LEU A 91 10.14 -9.33 -11.36
C LEU A 91 9.90 -10.74 -11.93
N ALA A 92 10.91 -11.61 -11.89
CA ALA A 92 10.75 -13.00 -12.29
C ALA A 92 9.79 -13.76 -11.36
N ALA A 93 9.87 -13.55 -10.05
CA ALA A 93 8.97 -14.15 -9.08
C ALA A 93 7.51 -13.68 -9.24
N LEU A 94 7.28 -12.39 -9.53
CA LEU A 94 5.96 -11.87 -9.87
C LEU A 94 5.38 -12.56 -11.11
N GLN A 95 6.17 -12.68 -12.18
CA GLN A 95 5.74 -13.35 -13.41
C GLN A 95 5.46 -14.85 -13.17
N CYS A 96 6.20 -15.48 -12.27
CA CYS A 96 5.93 -16.85 -11.84
C CYS A 96 4.55 -16.96 -11.14
N LEU A 97 4.22 -16.09 -10.19
CA LEU A 97 2.88 -16.08 -9.57
C LEU A 97 1.78 -15.76 -10.58
N LYS A 98 2.07 -14.95 -11.60
CA LYS A 98 1.12 -14.62 -12.66
C LYS A 98 0.83 -15.78 -13.62
N THR A 99 1.76 -16.72 -13.75
CA THR A 99 1.64 -17.87 -14.66
C THR A 99 1.20 -19.16 -13.97
N ARG A 100 1.44 -19.29 -12.66
CA ARG A 100 0.94 -20.43 -11.87
C ARG A 100 -0.59 -20.44 -11.82
N PRO A 101 -1.24 -21.62 -11.88
CA PRO A 101 -2.69 -21.72 -11.86
C PRO A 101 -3.28 -21.24 -10.54
N SER A 102 -4.42 -20.55 -10.60
CA SER A 102 -5.19 -20.14 -9.41
C SER A 102 -5.64 -21.34 -8.58
N ARG A 103 -5.76 -21.13 -7.27
CA ARG A 103 -6.37 -22.08 -6.32
C ARG A 103 -7.83 -21.75 -6.03
N THR A 104 -8.25 -20.49 -6.27
CA THR A 104 -9.62 -20.05 -6.05
C THR A 104 -10.57 -20.75 -7.02
N ASN A 105 -11.75 -21.10 -6.52
CA ASN A 105 -12.80 -21.70 -7.31
C ASN A 105 -13.31 -20.71 -8.39
N ARG A 106 -13.27 -21.14 -9.64
CA ARG A 106 -13.67 -20.33 -10.80
C ARG A 106 -15.18 -20.23 -10.94
N ASP A 107 -15.96 -21.07 -10.26
CA ASP A 107 -17.42 -20.93 -10.21
C ASP A 107 -17.82 -19.71 -9.38
N ASP A 108 -17.08 -19.44 -8.29
CA ASP A 108 -17.30 -18.28 -7.43
C ASP A 108 -16.68 -17.01 -8.04
N PHE A 109 -15.51 -17.13 -8.66
CA PHE A 109 -14.78 -16.03 -9.30
C PHE A 109 -14.37 -16.36 -10.75
N PRO A 110 -15.27 -16.23 -11.74
CA PRO A 110 -15.01 -16.64 -13.13
C PRO A 110 -13.81 -15.98 -13.82
N GLY A 111 -13.38 -14.82 -13.35
CA GLY A 111 -12.24 -14.07 -13.86
C GLY A 111 -10.88 -14.55 -13.36
N VAL A 112 -10.80 -15.31 -12.27
CA VAL A 112 -9.51 -15.75 -11.70
C VAL A 112 -8.77 -16.68 -12.67
N ARG A 113 -7.45 -16.44 -12.87
CA ARG A 113 -6.60 -17.26 -13.75
C ARG A 113 -5.34 -17.76 -13.07
N SER A 114 -4.75 -16.93 -12.21
CA SER A 114 -3.41 -17.14 -11.69
C SER A 114 -3.33 -17.18 -10.16
N ARG A 115 -2.21 -17.67 -9.62
CA ARG A 115 -1.89 -17.55 -8.19
C ARG A 115 -1.87 -16.11 -7.72
N PHE A 116 -1.42 -15.18 -8.56
CA PHE A 116 -1.50 -13.75 -8.26
C PHE A 116 -2.95 -13.29 -8.09
N ASP A 117 -3.85 -13.75 -8.97
CA ASP A 117 -5.28 -13.37 -8.88
C ASP A 117 -5.97 -13.94 -7.61
N ASP A 118 -5.44 -15.00 -6.99
CA ASP A 118 -5.94 -15.47 -5.69
C ASP A 118 -5.73 -14.42 -4.58
N PHE A 119 -4.63 -13.65 -4.64
CA PHE A 119 -4.40 -12.53 -3.73
C PHE A 119 -5.37 -11.38 -4.03
N THR A 120 -5.65 -11.12 -5.30
CA THR A 120 -6.72 -10.18 -5.69
C THR A 120 -8.07 -10.57 -5.09
N VAL A 121 -8.44 -11.86 -5.17
CA VAL A 121 -9.68 -12.35 -4.58
C VAL A 121 -9.67 -12.18 -3.05
N ALA A 122 -8.54 -12.44 -2.39
CA ALA A 122 -8.41 -12.21 -0.95
C ALA A 122 -8.65 -10.74 -0.55
N HIS A 123 -8.08 -9.79 -1.29
CA HIS A 123 -8.32 -8.38 -1.05
C HIS A 123 -9.79 -7.99 -1.29
N LEU A 124 -10.33 -8.44 -2.42
CA LEU A 124 -11.71 -8.19 -2.84
C LEU A 124 -12.73 -8.67 -1.81
N LEU A 125 -12.56 -9.89 -1.29
CA LEU A 125 -13.46 -10.49 -0.30
C LEU A 125 -13.50 -9.70 1.01
N ASN A 126 -12.41 -9.00 1.33
CA ASN A 126 -12.24 -8.35 2.62
C ASN A 126 -12.30 -6.82 2.57
N THR A 127 -12.42 -6.23 1.38
CA THR A 127 -12.36 -4.76 1.19
C THR A 127 -13.27 -4.01 2.15
N GLY A 128 -14.55 -4.44 2.26
CA GLY A 128 -15.54 -3.83 3.16
C GLY A 128 -15.24 -3.99 4.65
N THR A 129 -14.45 -4.99 5.03
CA THR A 129 -14.08 -5.29 6.42
C THR A 129 -12.82 -4.56 6.84
N VAL A 130 -11.83 -4.43 5.95
CA VAL A 130 -10.46 -4.08 6.33
C VAL A 130 -10.12 -2.61 6.12
N HIS A 131 -10.84 -1.90 5.27
CA HIS A 131 -10.66 -0.46 5.05
C HIS A 131 -11.67 0.34 5.85
N ARG A 132 -11.29 1.56 6.22
CA ARG A 132 -11.99 2.45 7.14
C ARG A 132 -12.35 1.68 8.40
N SER A 133 -11.35 1.02 8.99
CA SER A 133 -11.59 -0.06 9.95
C SER A 133 -10.39 -0.34 10.86
N PRO A 134 -10.61 -0.80 12.11
CA PRO A 134 -9.53 -1.25 12.99
C PRO A 134 -8.66 -2.38 12.44
N TRP A 135 -9.13 -3.06 11.39
CA TRP A 135 -8.43 -4.19 10.76
C TRP A 135 -7.28 -3.78 9.84
N LEU A 136 -7.24 -2.52 9.37
CA LEU A 136 -6.39 -2.10 8.23
C LEU A 136 -4.94 -2.58 8.35
N ALA A 137 -4.24 -2.18 9.43
CA ALA A 137 -2.82 -2.46 9.58
C ALA A 137 -2.53 -3.96 9.73
N VAL A 138 -3.24 -4.64 10.64
CA VAL A 138 -2.94 -6.04 10.98
C VAL A 138 -3.36 -7.02 9.89
N TRP A 139 -4.48 -6.78 9.21
CA TRP A 139 -4.91 -7.60 8.08
C TRP A 139 -3.93 -7.47 6.91
N HIS A 140 -3.53 -6.24 6.57
CA HIS A 140 -2.58 -6.00 5.47
C HIS A 140 -1.20 -6.58 5.78
N ARG A 141 -0.72 -6.53 7.04
CA ARG A 141 0.51 -7.24 7.43
C ARG A 141 0.45 -8.73 7.10
N HIS A 142 -0.63 -9.42 7.48
CA HIS A 142 -0.76 -10.84 7.15
C HIS A 142 -0.87 -11.08 5.65
N TYR A 143 -1.63 -10.24 4.96
CA TYR A 143 -1.83 -10.31 3.51
C TYR A 143 -0.52 -10.20 2.72
N ILE A 144 0.28 -9.15 2.98
CA ILE A 144 1.56 -8.95 2.29
C ILE A 144 2.61 -9.97 2.73
N TRP A 145 2.58 -10.44 3.98
CA TRP A 145 3.45 -11.55 4.41
C TRP A 145 3.11 -12.85 3.68
N ARG A 146 1.82 -13.19 3.49
CA ARG A 146 1.42 -14.35 2.68
C ARG A 146 1.85 -14.20 1.22
N PHE A 147 1.81 -12.99 0.68
CA PHE A 147 2.31 -12.70 -0.66
C PHE A 147 3.83 -12.91 -0.75
N GLU A 148 4.60 -12.39 0.21
CA GLU A 148 6.05 -12.64 0.35
C GLU A 148 6.37 -14.14 0.44
N ARG A 149 5.61 -14.91 1.24
CA ARG A 149 5.78 -16.36 1.31
C ARG A 149 5.53 -17.03 -0.03
N ALA A 150 4.51 -16.62 -0.79
CA ALA A 150 4.29 -17.18 -2.12
C ALA A 150 5.44 -16.85 -3.08
N LEU A 151 5.99 -15.63 -3.06
CA LEU A 151 7.16 -15.29 -3.87
C LEU A 151 8.35 -16.22 -3.55
N ILE A 152 8.63 -16.44 -2.27
CA ILE A 152 9.78 -17.24 -1.80
C ILE A 152 9.54 -18.74 -2.02
N GLU A 153 8.45 -19.27 -1.47
CA GLU A 153 8.18 -20.72 -1.40
C GLU A 153 7.69 -21.29 -2.74
N GLU A 154 6.89 -20.52 -3.48
CA GLU A 154 6.33 -20.98 -4.74
C GLU A 154 7.21 -20.56 -5.92
N CYS A 155 7.87 -19.40 -5.87
CA CYS A 155 8.59 -18.86 -7.02
C CYS A 155 10.10 -18.73 -6.83
N GLY A 156 10.64 -19.17 -5.69
CA GLY A 156 12.08 -19.23 -5.46
C GLY A 156 12.75 -17.86 -5.29
N TYR A 157 11.97 -16.82 -4.99
CA TYR A 157 12.51 -15.49 -4.69
C TYR A 157 13.47 -15.56 -3.49
N LYS A 158 14.63 -14.91 -3.60
CA LYS A 158 15.73 -15.10 -2.64
C LYS A 158 15.82 -14.00 -1.57
N HIS A 159 14.99 -12.98 -1.67
CA HIS A 159 15.06 -11.79 -0.82
C HIS A 159 13.73 -11.55 -0.08
N GLY A 160 13.71 -10.60 0.85
CA GLY A 160 12.46 -10.11 1.42
C GLY A 160 11.74 -9.20 0.44
N HIS A 161 10.42 -9.09 0.61
CA HIS A 161 9.62 -8.25 -0.26
C HIS A 161 10.09 -6.78 -0.16
N PRO A 162 10.30 -6.09 -1.29
CA PRO A 162 10.70 -4.69 -1.29
C PRO A 162 9.59 -3.75 -0.82
N TYR A 163 9.97 -2.62 -0.23
CA TYR A 163 9.05 -1.51 0.06
C TYR A 163 9.38 -0.28 -0.78
N TRP A 164 8.43 0.66 -0.87
CA TRP A 164 8.63 1.95 -1.54
C TRP A 164 8.48 3.12 -0.57
N HIS A 165 9.59 3.79 -0.24
CA HIS A 165 9.53 4.97 0.61
C HIS A 165 9.24 6.24 -0.23
N TRP A 166 7.99 6.68 -0.23
CA TRP A 166 7.51 7.82 -1.05
C TRP A 166 8.36 9.08 -0.87
N SER A 167 8.59 9.46 0.40
CA SER A 167 9.27 10.72 0.76
C SER A 167 10.72 10.84 0.25
N LYS A 168 11.36 9.71 -0.12
CA LYS A 168 12.74 9.68 -0.61
C LYS A 168 12.91 10.35 -1.98
N TYR A 169 11.85 10.38 -2.78
CA TYR A 169 11.92 10.78 -4.19
C TYR A 169 11.22 12.10 -4.51
N LEU A 170 10.55 12.70 -3.53
CA LEU A 170 9.83 13.96 -3.71
C LEU A 170 10.73 15.08 -4.23
N GLY A 171 10.14 15.97 -5.03
CA GLY A 171 10.85 17.10 -5.63
C GLY A 171 11.58 16.78 -6.94
N THR A 172 11.46 15.56 -7.45
CA THR A 172 11.94 15.15 -8.78
C THR A 172 10.79 14.57 -9.61
N ASP A 173 10.98 14.42 -10.91
CA ASP A 173 9.98 13.82 -11.81
C ASP A 173 9.74 12.35 -11.43
N PRO A 174 8.49 11.93 -11.16
CA PRO A 174 8.17 10.52 -10.88
C PRO A 174 8.68 9.54 -11.95
N ASN A 175 8.73 9.95 -13.21
CA ASN A 175 9.23 9.12 -14.30
C ASN A 175 10.76 8.93 -14.27
N SER A 176 11.46 9.53 -13.30
CA SER A 176 12.89 9.32 -13.06
C SER A 176 13.18 8.45 -11.83
N TRP A 177 12.16 8.06 -11.07
CA TRP A 177 12.36 7.27 -9.86
C TRP A 177 12.67 5.81 -10.23
N PRO A 178 13.57 5.12 -9.50
CA PRO A 178 13.96 3.73 -9.82
C PRO A 178 12.79 2.73 -9.91
N MET A 179 11.66 3.09 -9.31
CA MET A 179 10.43 2.31 -9.38
C MET A 179 9.65 2.50 -10.68
N PHE A 180 9.71 3.69 -11.28
CA PHE A 180 8.82 4.15 -12.35
C PHE A 180 9.54 4.68 -13.61
N ASP A 181 10.85 4.49 -13.70
CA ASP A 181 11.68 4.98 -14.81
C ASP A 181 11.59 4.17 -16.12
N ASN A 182 10.63 3.24 -16.21
CA ASN A 182 10.45 2.31 -17.33
C ASN A 182 11.67 1.44 -17.66
N SER A 183 12.72 1.43 -16.84
CA SER A 183 13.88 0.56 -17.03
C SER A 183 13.51 -0.92 -16.87
N GLU A 184 14.40 -1.81 -17.30
CA GLU A 184 14.27 -3.27 -17.10
C GLU A 184 14.21 -3.69 -15.62
N THR A 185 14.55 -2.78 -14.69
CA THR A 185 14.50 -2.97 -13.24
C THR A 185 13.44 -2.10 -12.56
N SER A 186 12.50 -1.52 -13.32
CA SER A 186 11.35 -0.81 -12.78
C SER A 186 10.17 -1.75 -12.55
N ILE A 187 9.10 -1.26 -11.93
CA ILE A 187 7.76 -1.90 -11.99
C ILE A 187 6.88 -1.16 -13.00
N SER A 188 7.50 -0.69 -14.09
CA SER A 188 6.94 0.22 -15.09
C SER A 188 6.51 1.59 -14.53
N GLY A 189 6.30 2.57 -15.40
CA GLY A 189 5.97 3.95 -15.05
C GLY A 189 4.49 4.28 -15.16
N ASN A 190 4.23 5.53 -15.53
CA ASN A 190 2.88 6.06 -15.75
C ASN A 190 2.19 5.41 -16.96
N GLY A 191 0.87 5.44 -16.98
CA GLY A 191 0.07 5.00 -18.12
C GLY A 191 0.04 6.04 -19.24
N THR A 192 -0.18 5.58 -20.46
CA THR A 192 -0.53 6.43 -21.60
C THR A 192 -2.05 6.47 -21.72
N GLN A 193 -2.65 7.67 -21.69
CA GLN A 193 -4.07 7.82 -21.93
C GLN A 193 -4.43 7.39 -23.36
N THR A 194 -5.32 6.40 -23.50
CA THR A 194 -5.78 5.87 -24.79
C THR A 194 -7.29 5.98 -24.98
N GLY A 195 -8.03 6.41 -23.96
CA GLY A 195 -9.47 6.67 -23.99
C GLY A 195 -9.89 7.50 -22.78
N GLU A 196 -11.17 7.85 -22.64
CA GLU A 196 -11.65 8.72 -21.54
C GLU A 196 -11.38 8.12 -20.14
N GLN A 197 -11.54 6.80 -20.00
CA GLN A 197 -11.32 6.05 -18.75
C GLN A 197 -10.25 4.96 -18.94
N CYS A 198 -9.23 5.22 -19.76
CA CYS A 198 -8.22 4.23 -20.07
C CYS A 198 -6.83 4.84 -20.14
N ALA A 199 -5.95 4.39 -19.24
CA ALA A 199 -4.56 4.84 -19.14
C ALA A 199 -3.60 3.66 -18.96
N CYS A 200 -3.40 2.87 -20.01
CA CYS A 200 -2.58 1.66 -19.93
C CYS A 200 -1.11 1.95 -19.71
N VAL A 201 -0.48 1.18 -18.81
CA VAL A 201 0.98 1.04 -18.77
C VAL A 201 1.44 0.28 -20.02
N ASN A 202 2.20 0.95 -20.89
CA ASN A 202 2.66 0.40 -22.18
C ASN A 202 4.19 0.23 -22.28
N GLU A 203 4.91 0.61 -21.23
CA GLU A 203 6.38 0.57 -21.17
C GLU A 203 6.87 -0.17 -19.92
N GLY A 204 8.14 -0.56 -19.91
CA GLY A 204 8.77 -1.28 -18.81
C GLY A 204 8.31 -2.75 -18.66
N PRO A 205 8.73 -3.41 -17.57
CA PRO A 205 8.52 -4.86 -17.37
C PRO A 205 7.06 -5.29 -17.22
N LEU A 206 6.16 -4.39 -16.80
CA LEU A 206 4.74 -4.69 -16.59
C LEU A 206 3.82 -4.30 -17.76
N LYS A 207 4.36 -3.86 -18.90
CA LYS A 207 3.53 -3.46 -20.07
C LYS A 207 2.56 -4.56 -20.55
N ASP A 208 2.98 -5.81 -20.42
CA ASP A 208 2.18 -6.99 -20.82
C ASP A 208 1.43 -7.62 -19.63
N TRP A 209 1.51 -7.02 -18.43
CA TRP A 209 0.78 -7.48 -17.26
C TRP A 209 -0.72 -7.29 -17.45
N LYS A 210 -1.47 -8.40 -17.37
CA LYS A 210 -2.93 -8.40 -17.53
C LYS A 210 -3.63 -8.54 -16.19
N ILE A 211 -4.56 -7.65 -15.89
CA ILE A 211 -5.51 -7.79 -14.77
C ILE A 211 -6.79 -8.43 -15.31
N ASN A 212 -7.44 -9.29 -14.51
CA ASN A 212 -8.49 -10.19 -15.00
C ASN A 212 -9.86 -9.97 -14.36
N LEU A 213 -9.88 -9.33 -13.19
CA LEU A 213 -11.08 -9.04 -12.41
C LEU A 213 -11.35 -7.53 -12.42
N GLY A 214 -12.55 -7.14 -12.02
CA GLY A 214 -13.01 -5.75 -12.02
C GLY A 214 -13.12 -5.13 -13.41
N PRO A 215 -13.36 -3.82 -13.49
CA PRO A 215 -13.92 -3.05 -12.38
C PRO A 215 -15.35 -3.54 -12.09
N SER A 216 -15.91 -3.19 -10.93
CA SER A 216 -17.37 -3.31 -10.73
C SER A 216 -18.11 -2.35 -11.68
N GLU A 217 -19.42 -2.55 -11.84
CA GLU A 217 -20.26 -1.67 -12.65
C GLU A 217 -20.09 -0.19 -12.24
N GLY A 218 -19.86 0.68 -13.24
CA GLY A 218 -19.60 2.11 -13.03
C GLY A 218 -18.20 2.45 -12.51
N GLY A 219 -17.34 1.46 -12.25
CA GLY A 219 -15.96 1.68 -11.83
C GLY A 219 -15.03 2.08 -12.98
N TRP A 220 -13.87 2.64 -12.63
CA TRP A 220 -12.86 3.06 -13.58
C TRP A 220 -12.21 1.87 -14.30
N GLY A 221 -12.14 1.93 -15.63
CA GLY A 221 -11.18 1.14 -16.37
C GLY A 221 -11.41 1.09 -17.87
N CYS A 222 -10.40 0.64 -18.60
CA CYS A 222 -10.40 0.58 -20.07
C CYS A 222 -11.55 -0.22 -20.68
N GLN A 223 -12.11 -1.16 -19.91
CA GLN A 223 -13.17 -2.05 -20.34
C GLN A 223 -14.07 -2.40 -19.16
N ALA A 224 -15.38 -2.23 -19.34
CA ALA A 224 -16.38 -2.68 -18.39
C ALA A 224 -16.34 -4.21 -18.23
N ASN A 225 -16.46 -4.69 -16.99
CA ASN A 225 -16.52 -6.13 -16.75
C ASN A 225 -17.84 -6.71 -17.29
N PRO A 226 -17.84 -7.93 -17.86
CA PRO A 226 -19.07 -8.59 -18.32
C PRO A 226 -20.05 -8.93 -17.19
N ARG A 227 -19.65 -8.79 -15.92
CA ARG A 227 -20.51 -8.92 -14.75
C ARG A 227 -20.48 -7.63 -13.91
N PRO A 228 -21.63 -7.20 -13.36
CA PRO A 228 -21.69 -5.97 -12.57
C PRO A 228 -20.92 -6.05 -11.24
N ASP A 229 -20.76 -7.26 -10.70
CA ASP A 229 -19.94 -7.53 -9.51
C ASP A 229 -18.42 -7.40 -9.78
N GLY A 230 -17.99 -7.35 -11.04
CA GLY A 230 -16.58 -7.32 -11.42
C GLY A 230 -15.90 -8.70 -11.37
N TYR A 231 -16.63 -9.80 -11.15
CA TYR A 231 -16.02 -11.13 -10.98
C TYR A 231 -15.80 -11.86 -12.30
N GLY A 232 -16.34 -11.31 -13.40
CA GLY A 232 -16.22 -11.87 -14.73
C GLY A 232 -14.79 -11.77 -15.27
N TYR A 233 -14.47 -12.62 -16.24
CA TYR A 233 -13.17 -12.56 -16.91
C TYR A 233 -13.07 -11.34 -17.81
N ASN A 234 -12.21 -10.40 -17.42
CA ASN A 234 -12.01 -9.11 -18.07
C ASN A 234 -10.51 -8.78 -18.23
N PRO A 235 -9.76 -9.53 -19.07
CA PRO A 235 -8.32 -9.34 -19.25
C PRO A 235 -8.02 -7.99 -19.90
N ARG A 236 -7.32 -7.11 -19.18
CA ARG A 236 -6.91 -5.77 -19.64
C ARG A 236 -5.56 -5.36 -19.04
N CYS A 237 -4.98 -4.25 -19.50
CA CYS A 237 -3.74 -3.69 -18.93
C CYS A 237 -3.94 -3.24 -17.48
N ILE A 238 -2.87 -3.11 -16.70
CA ILE A 238 -2.88 -2.22 -15.54
C ILE A 238 -2.93 -0.77 -16.02
N GLU A 239 -3.62 0.07 -15.24
CA GLU A 239 -3.79 1.48 -15.54
C GLU A 239 -3.17 2.33 -14.46
N ARG A 240 -2.45 3.38 -14.87
CA ARG A 240 -1.82 4.35 -13.96
C ARG A 240 -1.98 5.74 -14.53
N THR A 241 -2.35 6.68 -13.67
CA THR A 241 -2.59 8.09 -14.03
C THR A 241 -1.94 8.96 -12.96
N PHE A 242 -0.62 9.08 -13.00
CA PHE A 242 0.13 9.74 -11.93
C PHE A 242 -0.40 11.14 -11.60
N GLN A 243 -0.84 11.32 -10.36
CA GLN A 243 -1.31 12.59 -9.81
C GLN A 243 -0.29 13.13 -8.82
N SER A 244 0.87 13.55 -9.32
CA SER A 244 2.06 13.91 -8.53
C SER A 244 1.81 14.89 -7.39
N ASP A 245 0.86 15.82 -7.56
CA ASP A 245 0.50 16.80 -6.54
C ASP A 245 -0.03 16.16 -5.25
N ASN A 246 -0.70 15.01 -5.34
CA ASN A 246 -1.16 14.26 -4.17
C ASN A 246 0.05 13.74 -3.37
N LEU A 247 1.06 13.19 -4.03
CA LEU A 247 2.22 12.62 -3.32
C LEU A 247 3.17 13.67 -2.74
N ASN A 248 3.18 14.90 -3.29
CA ASN A 248 4.03 16.00 -2.84
C ASN A 248 3.80 16.40 -1.36
N THR A 249 2.69 15.95 -0.78
CA THR A 249 2.31 16.17 0.62
C THR A 249 2.88 15.11 1.57
N LEU A 250 3.35 13.95 1.09
CA LEU A 250 3.86 12.85 1.93
C LEU A 250 5.37 12.94 2.18
N LYS A 251 5.77 14.00 2.88
CA LYS A 251 7.16 14.24 3.27
C LYS A 251 7.57 13.35 4.44
N TYR A 252 8.87 13.37 4.79
CA TYR A 252 9.35 12.70 5.99
C TYR A 252 8.65 13.22 7.25
N SER A 253 8.24 14.50 7.29
CA SER A 253 7.49 15.06 8.41
C SER A 253 6.18 14.33 8.69
N ASP A 254 5.45 13.94 7.64
CA ASP A 254 4.13 13.32 7.76
C ASP A 254 4.25 11.84 8.15
N VAL A 255 5.29 11.17 7.65
CA VAL A 255 5.66 9.81 8.09
C VAL A 255 6.09 9.81 9.55
N VAL A 256 6.95 10.75 9.96
CA VAL A 256 7.39 10.88 11.35
C VAL A 256 6.23 11.25 12.27
N HIS A 257 5.35 12.16 11.87
CA HIS A 257 4.15 12.52 12.61
C HIS A 257 3.27 11.29 12.90
N THR A 258 3.07 10.43 11.90
CA THR A 258 2.31 9.17 12.05
C THR A 258 2.89 8.26 13.14
N ILE A 259 4.21 8.32 13.37
CA ILE A 259 4.94 7.43 14.28
C ILE A 259 5.13 8.04 15.67
N ASP A 260 5.57 9.30 15.74
CA ASP A 260 5.92 9.98 17.00
C ASP A 260 4.67 10.47 17.73
N ASP A 261 3.67 10.98 17.01
CA ASP A 261 2.51 11.65 17.62
C ASP A 261 1.33 10.70 17.85
N ALA A 262 1.36 9.49 17.29
CA ALA A 262 0.37 8.45 17.56
C ALA A 262 0.65 7.77 18.90
N LEU A 263 -0.02 8.20 19.97
CA LEU A 263 0.21 7.70 21.34
C LEU A 263 -0.52 6.40 21.64
N ASP A 264 -1.50 6.03 20.81
CA ASP A 264 -2.28 4.80 20.91
C ASP A 264 -2.76 4.31 19.53
N ALA A 265 -3.41 3.14 19.52
CA ALA A 265 -3.89 2.50 18.31
C ALA A 265 -4.97 3.32 17.58
N ASN A 266 -5.78 4.12 18.30
CA ASN A 266 -6.79 4.99 17.69
C ASN A 266 -6.12 6.10 16.89
N GLN A 267 -5.16 6.81 17.50
CA GLN A 267 -4.43 7.87 16.81
C GLN A 267 -3.63 7.32 15.63
N PHE A 268 -2.96 6.17 15.80
CA PHE A 268 -2.24 5.55 14.68
C PHE A 268 -3.18 5.23 13.52
N ALA A 269 -4.34 4.62 13.80
CA ALA A 269 -5.33 4.30 12.78
C ALA A 269 -5.95 5.55 12.12
N SER A 270 -6.18 6.61 12.90
CA SER A 270 -6.62 7.91 12.38
C SER A 270 -5.59 8.51 11.43
N PHE A 271 -4.30 8.54 11.79
CA PHE A 271 -3.25 9.13 10.96
C PHE A 271 -3.01 8.34 9.67
N ILE A 272 -3.03 7.00 9.74
CA ILE A 272 -2.82 6.21 8.52
C ILE A 272 -4.02 6.29 7.58
N GLU A 273 -5.26 6.44 8.06
CA GLU A 273 -6.43 6.28 7.19
C GLU A 273 -7.38 7.50 7.15
N LEU A 274 -7.63 8.17 8.27
CA LEU A 274 -8.70 9.17 8.40
C LEU A 274 -8.25 10.62 8.21
N GLU A 275 -7.00 10.93 8.55
CA GLU A 275 -6.47 12.29 8.51
C GLU A 275 -5.74 12.62 7.21
N ASP A 276 -5.51 13.91 6.99
CA ASP A 276 -4.88 14.46 5.79
C ASP A 276 -3.55 15.15 6.15
N PRO A 277 -2.39 14.74 5.58
CA PRO A 277 -2.22 13.68 4.58
C PRO A 277 -2.15 12.28 5.19
N SER A 278 -2.96 11.36 4.67
CA SER A 278 -2.94 9.94 5.04
C SER A 278 -1.82 9.22 4.29
N VAL A 279 -0.92 8.56 5.04
CA VAL A 279 0.19 7.75 4.49
C VAL A 279 -0.29 6.52 3.69
N HIS A 280 -1.55 6.10 3.84
CA HIS A 280 -2.16 5.01 3.08
C HIS A 280 -2.90 5.51 1.82
N ASN A 281 -3.76 6.52 1.95
CA ASN A 281 -4.67 6.90 0.86
C ASN A 281 -3.94 7.64 -0.27
N TYR A 282 -3.03 8.55 0.09
CA TYR A 282 -2.39 9.44 -0.87
C TYR A 282 -1.51 8.74 -1.91
N PRO A 283 -0.77 7.67 -1.59
CA PRO A 283 -0.04 6.92 -2.60
C PRO A 283 -0.96 6.18 -3.58
N HIS A 284 -2.12 5.66 -3.14
CA HIS A 284 -3.13 5.11 -4.05
C HIS A 284 -3.70 6.18 -5.00
N ILE A 285 -4.01 7.36 -4.47
CA ILE A 285 -4.51 8.50 -5.27
C ILE A 285 -3.43 8.98 -6.26
N PHE A 286 -2.18 9.04 -5.82
CA PHE A 286 -1.03 9.35 -6.68
C PHE A 286 -0.96 8.38 -7.86
N MET A 287 -1.04 7.07 -7.62
CA MET A 287 -0.98 6.09 -8.70
C MET A 287 -2.15 6.23 -9.68
N GLY A 288 -3.34 6.52 -9.17
CA GLY A 288 -4.56 6.62 -9.97
C GLY A 288 -4.91 5.31 -10.68
N GLY A 289 -5.67 5.38 -11.77
CA GLY A 289 -6.03 4.22 -12.59
C GLY A 289 -6.53 3.01 -11.79
N THR A 290 -5.86 1.86 -11.89
CA THR A 290 -6.24 0.63 -11.18
C THR A 290 -6.21 0.79 -9.65
N GLN A 291 -5.42 1.72 -9.09
CA GLN A 291 -5.28 1.87 -7.64
C GLN A 291 -6.44 2.59 -6.95
N ILE A 292 -7.23 3.38 -7.69
CA ILE A 292 -8.39 4.08 -7.11
C ILE A 292 -9.65 3.21 -7.08
N ASP A 293 -9.63 2.04 -7.75
CA ASP A 293 -10.59 0.98 -7.52
C ASP A 293 -10.15 0.15 -6.30
N VAL A 294 -10.54 0.60 -5.10
CA VAL A 294 -10.11 0.01 -3.82
C VAL A 294 -10.32 -1.50 -3.80
N THR A 295 -11.43 -2.02 -4.32
CA THR A 295 -11.72 -3.47 -4.29
C THR A 295 -10.71 -4.27 -5.09
N PHE A 296 -10.34 -3.77 -6.27
CA PHE A 296 -9.54 -4.48 -7.26
C PHE A 296 -8.09 -3.97 -7.38
N SER A 297 -7.67 -3.04 -6.51
CA SER A 297 -6.38 -2.35 -6.55
C SER A 297 -5.18 -3.28 -6.46
N SER A 298 -5.29 -4.38 -5.72
CA SER A 298 -4.20 -5.37 -5.55
C SER A 298 -3.85 -6.15 -6.83
N GLN A 299 -4.53 -5.91 -7.96
CA GLN A 299 -4.15 -6.45 -9.26
C GLN A 299 -2.91 -5.78 -9.88
N ASP A 300 -2.58 -4.55 -9.46
CA ASP A 300 -1.31 -3.90 -9.80
C ASP A 300 -0.22 -4.38 -8.82
N PRO A 301 0.91 -4.94 -9.30
CA PRO A 301 2.02 -5.33 -8.44
C PRO A 301 2.56 -4.22 -7.53
N TRP A 302 2.39 -2.94 -7.91
CA TRP A 302 2.80 -1.80 -7.07
C TRP A 302 2.10 -1.79 -5.69
N PHE A 303 0.86 -2.29 -5.60
CA PHE A 303 0.07 -2.33 -4.36
C PHE A 303 0.89 -2.88 -3.18
N PHE A 304 1.60 -3.98 -3.41
CA PHE A 304 2.34 -4.67 -2.35
C PHE A 304 3.54 -3.84 -1.87
N PHE A 305 4.22 -3.10 -2.73
CA PHE A 305 5.31 -2.20 -2.31
C PHE A 305 4.82 -1.08 -1.41
N HIS A 306 3.66 -0.52 -1.73
CA HIS A 306 3.02 0.52 -0.93
C HIS A 306 2.65 0.00 0.46
N HIS A 307 1.95 -1.13 0.52
CA HIS A 307 1.54 -1.72 1.81
C HIS A 307 2.72 -2.23 2.63
N MET A 308 3.84 -2.59 2.02
CA MET A 308 5.09 -2.88 2.74
C MET A 308 5.65 -1.63 3.43
N MET A 309 5.52 -0.44 2.83
CA MET A 309 5.91 0.82 3.50
C MET A 309 4.92 1.19 4.62
N VAL A 310 3.62 0.99 4.42
CA VAL A 310 2.61 1.19 5.49
C VAL A 310 2.85 0.23 6.67
N GLU A 311 3.18 -1.03 6.38
CA GLU A 311 3.50 -2.00 7.42
C GLU A 311 4.82 -1.71 8.10
N PHE A 312 5.83 -1.18 7.40
CA PHE A 312 7.06 -0.71 8.02
C PHE A 312 6.82 0.43 9.01
N ILE A 313 5.96 1.40 8.66
CA ILE A 313 5.53 2.47 9.57
C ILE A 313 4.85 1.87 10.81
N PHE A 314 3.97 0.88 10.62
CA PHE A 314 3.32 0.16 11.71
C PHE A 314 4.31 -0.59 12.61
N ASP A 315 5.30 -1.25 12.03
CA ASP A 315 6.39 -1.95 12.72
C ASP A 315 7.22 -0.99 13.59
N ILE A 316 7.63 0.16 13.04
CA ILE A 316 8.37 1.18 13.79
C ILE A 316 7.51 1.70 14.93
N TRP A 317 6.24 2.03 14.66
CA TRP A 317 5.32 2.48 15.69
C TRP A 317 5.17 1.44 16.81
N GLN A 318 4.91 0.17 16.49
CA GLN A 318 4.81 -0.87 17.53
C GLN A 318 6.11 -1.04 18.32
N SER A 319 7.27 -0.87 17.66
CA SER A 319 8.57 -1.07 18.29
C SER A 319 8.93 -0.09 19.40
N GLN A 320 8.25 1.05 19.49
CA GLN A 320 8.47 2.00 20.59
C GLN A 320 7.97 1.48 21.94
N ASP A 321 6.98 0.58 21.93
CA ASP A 321 6.41 -0.06 23.12
C ASP A 321 5.71 -1.35 22.69
N TRP A 322 6.49 -2.41 22.49
CA TRP A 322 5.97 -3.68 21.98
C TRP A 322 4.84 -4.24 22.87
N ASP A 323 4.97 -4.18 24.18
CA ASP A 323 4.01 -4.77 25.12
C ASP A 323 2.63 -4.12 25.00
N ARG A 324 2.57 -2.80 24.92
CA ARG A 324 1.30 -2.06 24.78
C ARG A 324 0.77 -2.05 23.34
N ARG A 325 1.64 -1.85 22.35
CA ARG A 325 1.23 -1.60 20.95
C ARG A 325 0.98 -2.88 20.15
N THR A 326 1.37 -4.05 20.65
CA THR A 326 1.00 -5.36 20.06
C THR A 326 -0.26 -5.97 20.68
N THR A 327 -0.78 -5.38 21.77
CA THR A 327 -1.95 -5.88 22.50
C THR A 327 -3.15 -4.93 22.45
N SER A 328 -3.00 -3.77 21.82
CA SER A 328 -4.07 -2.78 21.60
C SER A 328 -4.53 -2.75 20.14
N LEU A 329 -5.81 -2.46 19.94
CA LEU A 329 -6.44 -2.33 18.63
C LEU A 329 -7.27 -1.04 18.60
N PRO A 330 -7.46 -0.43 17.42
CA PRO A 330 -8.32 0.73 17.30
C PRO A 330 -9.77 0.38 17.66
N THR A 331 -10.49 1.31 18.27
CA THR A 331 -11.91 1.19 18.55
C THR A 331 -12.72 1.45 17.27
N PRO A 332 -13.73 0.64 16.95
CA PRO A 332 -14.52 0.80 15.72
C PRO A 332 -15.20 2.17 15.59
N GLU A 333 -15.48 2.84 16.70
CA GLU A 333 -16.25 4.09 16.75
C GLU A 333 -15.59 5.25 16.01
N ILE A 334 -14.25 5.29 15.95
CA ILE A 334 -13.52 6.37 15.25
C ILE A 334 -13.81 6.36 13.74
N PHE A 335 -14.30 5.23 13.20
CA PHE A 335 -14.61 5.05 11.79
C PHE A 335 -16.09 5.27 11.45
N ASN A 336 -16.96 5.46 12.44
CA ASN A 336 -18.40 5.55 12.23
C ASN A 336 -18.78 6.67 11.23
N GLU A 337 -18.16 7.85 11.37
CA GLU A 337 -18.46 9.00 10.53
C GLU A 337 -18.13 8.72 9.06
N ILE A 338 -16.88 8.34 8.76
CA ILE A 338 -16.45 8.09 7.38
C ILE A 338 -17.21 6.90 6.76
N ARG A 339 -17.52 5.87 7.54
CA ARG A 339 -18.21 4.69 7.02
C ARG A 339 -19.69 4.94 6.75
N SER A 340 -20.33 5.85 7.49
CA SER A 340 -21.72 6.25 7.22
C SER A 340 -21.93 6.82 5.82
N GLN A 341 -20.85 7.19 5.12
CA GLN A 341 -20.85 7.78 3.77
C GLN A 341 -20.74 6.74 2.64
N GLY A 342 -21.07 5.48 2.88
CA GLY A 342 -21.16 4.45 1.82
C GLY A 342 -20.52 3.11 2.15
N TRP A 343 -19.90 2.95 3.32
CA TRP A 343 -19.37 1.67 3.77
C TRP A 343 -20.39 0.90 4.61
N SER A 344 -20.20 -0.41 4.70
CA SER A 344 -21.07 -1.27 5.51
C SER A 344 -20.96 -0.93 7.00
N MET A 345 -22.10 -0.85 7.67
CA MET A 345 -22.22 -0.62 9.12
C MET A 345 -22.91 -1.83 9.79
N PRO A 346 -22.60 -2.17 11.05
CA PRO A 346 -21.61 -1.53 11.93
C PRO A 346 -20.17 -1.80 11.48
N VAL A 347 -19.21 -1.02 11.98
CA VAL A 347 -17.79 -1.21 11.70
C VAL A 347 -17.33 -2.56 12.26
N PRO A 348 -16.72 -3.44 11.45
CA PRO A 348 -16.22 -4.72 11.95
C PRO A 348 -15.09 -4.51 12.97
N ALA A 349 -15.26 -5.03 14.18
CA ALA A 349 -14.30 -4.85 15.27
C ALA A 349 -13.52 -6.16 15.54
N PRO A 350 -12.18 -6.14 15.45
CA PRO A 350 -11.34 -7.26 15.89
C PRO A 350 -11.12 -7.23 17.41
N ASN A 351 -10.82 -8.41 17.94
CA ASN A 351 -10.03 -8.58 19.16
C ASN A 351 -8.80 -9.46 18.84
N LEU A 352 -7.91 -9.66 19.80
CA LEU A 352 -6.67 -10.44 19.59
C LEU A 352 -6.94 -11.91 19.18
N ASP A 353 -8.06 -12.49 19.58
CA ASP A 353 -8.41 -13.88 19.25
C ASP A 353 -9.24 -14.00 17.97
N SER A 354 -9.53 -12.87 17.32
CA SER A 354 -10.24 -12.86 16.04
C SER A 354 -9.35 -13.44 14.94
N GLU A 355 -9.95 -14.18 14.02
CA GLU A 355 -9.24 -14.75 12.87
C GLU A 355 -9.10 -13.71 11.75
N ILE A 356 -7.89 -13.59 11.21
CA ILE A 356 -7.61 -12.91 9.95
C ILE A 356 -7.91 -13.91 8.84
N PHE A 357 -9.01 -13.66 8.13
CA PHE A 357 -9.40 -14.40 6.94
C PHE A 357 -8.95 -13.64 5.68
N LEU A 358 -8.31 -14.34 4.73
CA LEU A 358 -7.94 -13.79 3.42
C LEU A 358 -8.90 -14.31 2.33
N ALA A 359 -8.86 -15.60 2.06
CA ALA A 359 -9.79 -16.31 1.16
C ALA A 359 -9.73 -17.80 1.51
N PRO A 360 -10.68 -18.64 1.03
CA PRO A 360 -10.71 -20.08 1.38
C PRO A 360 -9.42 -20.85 1.04
N VAL A 361 -8.59 -20.31 0.14
CA VAL A 361 -7.34 -20.92 -0.32
C VAL A 361 -6.13 -20.58 0.54
N PHE A 362 -6.30 -19.74 1.57
CA PHE A 362 -5.26 -19.34 2.52
C PHE A 362 -5.60 -19.83 3.92
N GLY A 363 -4.58 -20.17 4.71
CA GLY A 363 -4.77 -20.54 6.11
C GLY A 363 -4.96 -19.32 7.00
N ASN A 364 -5.98 -19.36 7.86
CA ASN A 364 -6.27 -18.33 8.85
C ASN A 364 -5.19 -18.25 9.93
N VAL A 365 -5.03 -17.06 10.52
CA VAL A 365 -4.26 -16.84 11.75
C VAL A 365 -5.00 -15.90 12.68
N THR A 366 -4.65 -15.90 13.96
CA THR A 366 -5.23 -14.94 14.90
C THR A 366 -4.58 -13.55 14.74
N VAL A 367 -5.33 -12.50 15.08
CA VAL A 367 -4.79 -11.14 15.20
C VAL A 367 -3.60 -11.13 16.16
N ARG A 368 -3.68 -11.84 17.29
CA ARG A 368 -2.61 -12.00 18.27
C ARG A 368 -1.30 -12.46 17.66
N ASP A 369 -1.35 -13.48 16.80
CA ASP A 369 -0.16 -14.01 16.13
C ASP A 369 0.38 -13.03 15.09
N ALA A 370 -0.49 -12.28 14.40
CA ALA A 370 -0.13 -11.30 13.38
C ALA A 370 0.39 -9.97 13.94
N MET A 371 0.16 -9.66 15.22
CA MET A 371 0.66 -8.42 15.84
C MET A 371 2.18 -8.39 16.05
N TRP A 372 2.89 -9.51 15.87
CA TRP A 372 4.33 -9.61 16.09
C TRP A 372 5.09 -9.97 14.80
N PRO A 373 6.10 -9.18 14.38
CA PRO A 373 6.91 -9.48 13.19
C PRO A 373 7.95 -10.59 13.42
N THR A 374 8.12 -11.06 14.66
CA THR A 374 9.18 -11.98 15.09
C THR A 374 8.69 -13.25 15.79
N ARG A 375 7.37 -13.44 15.90
CA ARG A 375 6.78 -14.58 16.62
C ARG A 375 6.00 -15.48 15.67
N LYS A 376 5.81 -16.73 16.10
CA LYS A 376 5.07 -17.76 15.36
C LYS A 376 5.65 -17.97 13.95
N GLN A 377 4.87 -17.63 12.93
CA GLN A 377 5.22 -17.79 11.52
C GLN A 377 5.99 -16.57 10.96
N TYR A 378 6.02 -15.47 11.70
CA TYR A 378 6.67 -14.23 11.26
C TYR A 378 8.12 -14.21 11.71
N CYS A 379 9.00 -13.86 10.78
CA CYS A 379 10.40 -13.61 11.07
C CYS A 379 11.01 -12.72 10.00
N TYR A 380 10.83 -11.42 10.13
CA TYR A 380 11.32 -10.44 9.15
C TYR A 380 11.72 -9.13 9.82
N ARG A 381 12.55 -8.35 9.12
CA ARG A 381 12.89 -6.98 9.49
C ARG A 381 13.03 -6.08 8.27
N TYR A 382 12.91 -4.77 8.51
CA TYR A 382 13.14 -3.74 7.51
C TYR A 382 14.54 -3.12 7.65
N GLU A 383 15.29 -3.09 6.55
CA GLU A 383 16.65 -2.50 6.46
C GLU A 383 16.81 -1.50 5.31
#